data_AF-A0A6I2Z136-F1
#
_entry.id   AF-A0A6I2Z136-F1
#
_cell.length_a   1.000
_cell.length_b   1.000
_cell.length_c   1.000
_cell.angle_alpha   90.00
_cell.angle_beta   90.00
_cell.angle_gamma   90.00
#
_symmetry.space_group_name_H-M   'P 1'
#
loop_
_entity.id
_entity.type
_entity.pdbx_description
1 polymer ?
#
loop_
_entity_poly.entity_id
_entity_poly.type
_entity_poly.pdbx_seq_one_letter_code
_entity_poly.pdbx_strand_id
1 'polypeptide(L)'
;MGSKRLLPTAVVVVLLAATSCGSRPTYAGALEGMIGTTGTEVVNEAFLARLSGTEAGRAGLVDTDFAAETYDSVVIVALAAEVAGTDGTALAKEITGVTRDGTECESFSACLAVIRKGGDPSYVGATGRRPLNEAGEPDTGNYQVETFGTNDRIDPTKRTFRKGSRPDTMAVTSQPITANLQGDGVLRIGALQPKTGRAKIYLPAVSAGWELALADIEAAGGVLGRSLEYRTADAGDASDDTGVRGARALLADGVDVVIASNSSAVTLQVIDEIVTAGIPIFSPLNTAPVLTNYPDGGLYFRNLPSDLIQADTLAHVIAERGNRTVSIVALDDAYGNGLAEQLAKSFETLGVTLLTTDLYDGATTNFFPIARRVTAADPDAIVLVSFSEASRALRAFVVSGIGPRRKQVFGTDGTTNNTIGELFDAGR
;
A
#
# COMPACT_ATOMS: atom_id res chain seq x y z
N MET A 1 -51.96 -69.30 -39.29
CA MET A 1 -52.35 -67.87 -39.30
C MET A 1 -52.64 -67.47 -37.86
N GLY A 2 -51.98 -66.54 -37.19
CA GLY A 2 -50.86 -65.67 -37.48
C GLY A 2 -50.35 -65.17 -36.12
N SER A 3 -49.04 -65.27 -35.92
CA SER A 3 -48.29 -64.88 -34.73
C SER A 3 -48.27 -63.35 -34.58
N LYS A 4 -48.41 -62.83 -33.35
CA LYS A 4 -47.77 -61.57 -32.99
C LYS A 4 -47.09 -61.67 -31.62
N ARG A 5 -45.79 -61.38 -31.69
CA ARG A 5 -44.71 -61.51 -30.71
C ARG A 5 -44.74 -60.38 -29.69
N LEU A 6 -44.22 -60.67 -28.50
CA LEU A 6 -43.61 -59.69 -27.59
C LEU A 6 -42.35 -59.04 -28.23
N LEU A 7 -42.02 -57.81 -27.82
CA LEU A 7 -40.66 -57.28 -27.55
C LEU A 7 -40.77 -55.84 -26.93
N PRO A 8 -39.72 -55.29 -26.29
CA PRO A 8 -39.81 -54.50 -25.05
C PRO A 8 -39.19 -53.07 -25.13
N THR A 9 -39.26 -52.36 -24.00
CA THR A 9 -38.40 -51.25 -23.51
C THR A 9 -38.14 -50.02 -24.40
N ALA A 10 -38.56 -48.84 -23.93
CA ALA A 10 -37.87 -47.58 -24.23
C ALA A 10 -38.00 -46.61 -23.05
N VAL A 11 -36.88 -46.40 -22.35
CA VAL A 11 -36.66 -45.28 -21.44
C VAL A 11 -36.75 -44.00 -22.26
N VAL A 12 -37.68 -43.12 -21.93
CA VAL A 12 -37.75 -41.78 -22.52
C VAL A 12 -36.62 -40.95 -21.91
N VAL A 13 -35.48 -40.93 -22.59
CA VAL A 13 -34.45 -39.91 -22.40
C VAL A 13 -35.02 -38.61 -22.96
N VAL A 14 -35.39 -37.69 -22.08
CA VAL A 14 -35.66 -36.30 -22.46
C VAL A 14 -34.32 -35.71 -22.89
N LEU A 15 -34.10 -35.65 -24.20
CA LEU A 15 -33.03 -34.88 -24.80
C LEU A 15 -33.35 -33.39 -24.56
N LEU A 16 -32.82 -32.81 -23.48
CA LEU A 16 -32.70 -31.36 -23.39
C LEU A 16 -31.76 -30.92 -24.50
N ALA A 17 -32.33 -30.32 -25.54
CA ALA A 17 -31.58 -29.60 -26.55
C ALA A 17 -30.73 -28.54 -25.84
N ALA A 18 -29.41 -28.71 -25.87
CA ALA A 18 -28.43 -27.73 -25.46
C ALA A 18 -28.63 -26.46 -26.30
N THR A 19 -29.42 -25.53 -25.78
CA THR A 19 -29.62 -24.20 -26.35
C THR A 19 -28.38 -23.40 -25.98
N SER A 20 -27.52 -23.17 -26.99
CA SER A 20 -26.40 -22.22 -27.04
C SER A 20 -25.59 -22.02 -25.75
N CYS A 21 -24.34 -22.47 -25.78
CA CYS A 21 -23.26 -22.00 -24.92
C CYS A 21 -23.19 -20.45 -25.02
N GLY A 22 -23.92 -19.76 -24.14
CA GLY A 22 -23.90 -18.31 -24.06
C GLY A 22 -22.53 -17.87 -23.57
N SER A 23 -21.90 -16.94 -24.27
CA SER A 23 -20.67 -16.29 -23.86
C SER A 23 -20.75 -15.91 -22.38
N ARG A 24 -19.67 -16.17 -21.62
CA ARG A 24 -19.52 -15.60 -20.26
C ARG A 24 -19.88 -14.12 -20.35
N PRO A 25 -20.63 -13.55 -19.37
CA PRO A 25 -20.87 -12.12 -19.33
C PRO A 25 -19.54 -11.40 -19.52
N THR A 26 -19.46 -10.54 -20.54
CA THR A 26 -18.24 -9.77 -20.76
C THR A 26 -18.21 -8.68 -19.69
N TYR A 27 -17.27 -8.82 -18.76
CA TYR A 27 -17.03 -7.82 -17.71
C TYR A 27 -16.21 -6.63 -18.22
N ALA A 28 -15.90 -6.59 -19.52
CA ALA A 28 -15.13 -5.52 -20.14
C ALA A 28 -15.80 -4.15 -19.94
N GLY A 29 -15.03 -3.20 -19.40
CA GLY A 29 -15.48 -1.86 -19.09
C GLY A 29 -16.44 -1.79 -17.91
N ALA A 30 -16.54 -2.84 -17.08
CA ALA A 30 -17.43 -2.84 -15.92
C ALA A 30 -16.89 -2.03 -14.74
N LEU A 31 -15.58 -1.78 -14.69
CA LEU A 31 -14.94 -0.90 -13.72
C LEU A 31 -14.90 0.56 -14.17
N GLU A 32 -15.22 0.84 -15.45
CA GLU A 32 -15.23 2.21 -15.99
C GLU A 32 -15.99 3.17 -15.07
N GLY A 33 -15.32 4.26 -14.67
CA GLY A 33 -15.87 5.29 -13.81
C GLY A 33 -15.65 5.06 -12.31
N MET A 34 -15.10 3.92 -11.89
CA MET A 34 -14.60 3.74 -10.53
C MET A 34 -13.47 4.75 -10.28
N ILE A 35 -13.53 5.43 -9.15
CA ILE A 35 -12.57 6.46 -8.75
C ILE A 35 -11.81 5.96 -7.53
N GLY A 36 -10.59 6.41 -7.31
CA GLY A 36 -9.94 6.20 -6.02
C GLY A 36 -8.79 7.15 -5.78
N THR A 37 -8.31 7.14 -4.54
CA THR A 37 -7.21 7.99 -4.10
C THR A 37 -5.97 7.18 -3.76
N THR A 38 -4.83 7.52 -4.33
CA THR A 38 -3.54 6.89 -4.04
C THR A 38 -2.56 7.92 -3.48
N GLY A 39 -1.81 7.58 -2.42
CA GLY A 39 -0.92 8.52 -1.69
C GLY A 39 0.42 8.80 -2.38
N THR A 40 0.67 8.09 -3.48
CA THR A 40 1.83 8.22 -4.35
C THR A 40 1.74 9.53 -5.11
N GLU A 41 2.78 10.35 -5.12
CA GLU A 41 2.83 11.55 -5.97
C GLU A 41 3.13 11.19 -7.43
N VAL A 42 3.18 12.18 -8.33
CA VAL A 42 3.79 11.95 -9.65
C VAL A 42 5.23 11.53 -9.43
N VAL A 43 5.48 10.24 -9.59
CA VAL A 43 6.84 9.71 -9.65
C VAL A 43 7.51 10.37 -10.86
N ASN A 44 8.67 10.98 -10.63
CA ASN A 44 9.44 11.66 -11.67
C ASN A 44 9.65 10.74 -12.90
N GLU A 45 9.40 11.22 -14.12
CA GLU A 45 9.64 10.45 -15.35
C GLU A 45 11.08 9.93 -15.44
N ALA A 46 12.04 10.72 -14.94
CA ALA A 46 13.44 10.31 -14.85
C ALA A 46 13.62 9.10 -13.91
N PHE A 47 12.88 9.05 -12.79
CA PHE A 47 12.89 7.89 -11.92
C PHE A 47 12.28 6.67 -12.60
N LEU A 48 11.11 6.82 -13.26
CA LEU A 48 10.46 5.71 -13.98
C LEU A 48 11.34 5.14 -15.10
N ALA A 49 12.07 6.00 -15.82
CA ALA A 49 13.04 5.58 -16.83
C ALA A 49 14.20 4.77 -16.24
N ARG A 50 14.71 5.17 -15.06
CA ARG A 50 15.75 4.43 -14.34
C ARG A 50 15.22 3.11 -13.78
N LEU A 51 14.01 3.11 -13.23
CA LEU A 51 13.33 1.93 -12.72
C LEU A 51 13.19 0.86 -13.82
N SER A 52 12.78 1.27 -15.02
CA SER A 52 12.70 0.41 -16.21
C SER A 52 14.06 -0.21 -16.62
N GLY A 53 15.16 0.41 -16.20
CA GLY A 53 16.52 -0.06 -16.45
C GLY A 53 16.97 -1.21 -15.53
N THR A 54 16.27 -1.47 -14.42
CA THR A 54 16.57 -2.56 -13.46
C THR A 54 16.15 -3.93 -13.98
N GLU A 55 16.65 -5.01 -13.37
CA GLU A 55 16.22 -6.36 -13.74
C GLU A 55 14.72 -6.57 -13.43
N ALA A 56 14.28 -6.20 -12.23
CA ALA A 56 12.87 -6.25 -11.86
C ALA A 56 11.99 -5.35 -12.77
N GLY A 57 12.47 -4.17 -13.16
CA GLY A 57 11.76 -3.25 -14.05
C GLY A 57 11.58 -3.77 -15.48
N ARG A 58 12.57 -4.48 -16.02
CA ARG A 58 12.53 -5.06 -17.38
C ARG A 58 11.50 -6.18 -17.54
N ALA A 59 11.02 -6.76 -16.44
CA ALA A 59 9.98 -7.79 -16.47
C ALA A 59 8.58 -7.23 -16.83
N GLY A 60 8.46 -5.94 -17.13
CA GLY A 60 7.21 -5.30 -17.52
C GLY A 60 6.34 -4.97 -16.32
N LEU A 61 6.82 -4.06 -15.46
CA LEU A 61 6.02 -3.53 -14.36
C LEU A 61 4.74 -2.88 -14.92
N VAL A 62 3.60 -3.46 -14.57
CA VAL A 62 2.28 -2.94 -14.93
C VAL A 62 1.91 -1.76 -14.03
N ASP A 63 2.21 -1.89 -12.73
CA ASP A 63 2.04 -0.85 -11.72
C ASP A 63 3.39 -0.56 -11.06
N THR A 64 3.60 0.71 -10.68
CA THR A 64 4.82 1.19 -10.02
C THR A 64 4.57 1.65 -8.59
N ASP A 65 3.42 1.28 -8.02
CA ASP A 65 3.02 1.68 -6.68
C ASP A 65 4.08 1.28 -5.65
N PHE A 66 4.44 2.24 -4.78
CA PHE A 66 5.43 2.07 -3.71
C PHE A 66 6.88 1.85 -4.14
N ALA A 67 7.19 1.87 -5.44
CA ALA A 67 8.58 1.75 -5.92
C ALA A 67 9.43 2.96 -5.49
N ALA A 68 8.89 4.17 -5.66
CA ALA A 68 9.57 5.41 -5.29
C ALA A 68 9.72 5.54 -3.76
N GLU A 69 8.68 5.18 -3.02
CA GLU A 69 8.65 5.16 -1.56
C GLU A 69 9.68 4.15 -1.03
N THR A 70 9.77 2.97 -1.63
CA THR A 70 10.77 1.96 -1.26
C THR A 70 12.18 2.48 -1.53
N TYR A 71 12.41 3.05 -2.72
CA TYR A 71 13.70 3.65 -3.06
C TYR A 71 14.10 4.73 -2.05
N ASP A 72 13.20 5.66 -1.74
CA ASP A 72 13.46 6.76 -0.82
C ASP A 72 13.71 6.26 0.60
N SER A 73 13.01 5.23 1.07
CA SER A 73 13.24 4.66 2.41
C SER A 73 14.67 4.13 2.57
N VAL A 74 15.19 3.45 1.55
CA VAL A 74 16.57 2.92 1.54
C VAL A 74 17.58 4.08 1.51
N VAL A 75 17.35 5.08 0.67
CA VAL A 75 18.23 6.26 0.57
C VAL A 75 18.24 7.07 1.87
N ILE A 76 17.09 7.32 2.48
CA ILE A 76 16.97 8.06 3.74
C ILE A 76 17.73 7.36 4.86
N VAL A 77 17.56 6.04 5.00
CA VAL A 77 18.27 5.24 6.01
C VAL A 77 19.79 5.28 5.78
N ALA A 78 20.23 5.17 4.52
CA ALA A 78 21.65 5.27 4.18
C ALA A 78 22.24 6.66 4.50
N LEU A 79 21.51 7.73 4.19
CA LEU A 79 21.92 9.10 4.52
C LEU A 79 21.93 9.35 6.03
N ALA A 80 20.97 8.80 6.77
CA ALA A 80 20.92 8.90 8.22
C ALA A 80 22.16 8.25 8.86
N ALA A 81 22.59 7.09 8.36
CA ALA A 81 23.83 6.45 8.80
C ALA A 81 25.08 7.30 8.48
N GLU A 82 25.14 7.93 7.30
CA GLU A 82 26.23 8.84 6.91
C GLU A 82 26.31 10.08 7.82
N VAL A 83 25.18 10.72 8.12
CA VAL A 83 25.13 11.87 9.03
C VAL A 83 25.50 11.47 10.46
N ALA A 84 24.99 10.33 10.93
CA ALA A 84 25.32 9.80 12.25
C ALA A 84 26.78 9.34 12.37
N GLY A 85 27.45 9.06 11.25
CA GLY A 85 28.77 8.44 11.22
C GLY A 85 28.78 7.00 11.77
N THR A 86 27.61 6.36 11.83
CA THR A 86 27.44 5.01 12.40
C THR A 86 26.17 4.34 11.86
N ASP A 87 26.24 3.02 11.78
CA ASP A 87 25.16 2.05 11.60
C ASP A 87 24.49 1.63 12.93
N GLY A 88 24.97 2.13 14.08
CA GLY A 88 24.37 1.84 15.38
C GLY A 88 23.08 2.63 15.66
N THR A 89 22.52 2.47 16.86
CA THR A 89 21.21 3.05 17.24
C THR A 89 21.10 4.58 17.08
N ALA A 90 22.23 5.29 17.00
CA ALA A 90 22.24 6.73 16.75
C ALA A 90 21.67 7.11 15.37
N LEU A 91 21.72 6.23 14.37
CA LEU A 91 21.24 6.52 13.01
C LEU A 91 19.75 6.92 12.99
N ALA A 92 18.93 6.32 13.88
CA ALA A 92 17.49 6.59 13.91
C ALA A 92 17.17 8.06 14.22
N LYS A 93 18.04 8.75 14.97
CA LYS A 93 17.86 10.17 15.32
C LYS A 93 18.03 11.09 14.11
N GLU A 94 18.77 10.63 13.11
CA GLU A 94 19.06 11.40 11.90
C GLU A 94 18.00 11.18 10.81
N ILE A 95 17.18 10.13 10.89
CA ILE A 95 16.19 9.79 9.85
C ILE A 95 15.26 10.97 9.53
N THR A 96 14.67 11.59 10.56
CA THR A 96 13.82 12.77 10.33
C THR A 96 14.67 13.94 9.80
N GLY A 97 15.86 14.13 10.37
CA GLY A 97 16.79 15.22 10.04
C GLY A 97 17.21 15.25 8.57
N VAL A 98 17.54 14.11 7.97
CA VAL A 98 17.99 14.06 6.57
C VAL A 98 16.90 14.41 5.54
N THR A 99 15.65 14.55 5.98
CA THR A 99 14.51 14.94 5.13
C THR A 99 14.04 16.38 5.36
N ARG A 100 14.59 17.07 6.36
CA ARG A 100 14.14 18.40 6.78
C ARG A 100 15.34 19.30 7.05
N ASP A 101 15.18 20.57 6.72
CA ASP A 101 16.18 21.62 7.01
C ASP A 101 17.54 21.35 6.32
N GLY A 102 18.33 22.40 6.09
CA GLY A 102 19.63 22.25 5.40
C GLY A 102 19.56 22.34 3.88
N THR A 103 20.53 21.70 3.21
CA THR A 103 20.78 21.89 1.77
C THR A 103 20.03 20.84 0.95
N GLU A 104 19.12 21.29 0.09
CA GLU A 104 18.36 20.38 -0.78
C GLU A 104 19.28 19.62 -1.75
N CYS A 105 19.02 18.32 -1.86
CA CYS A 105 19.77 17.39 -2.69
C CYS A 105 18.85 16.26 -3.17
N GLU A 106 18.96 15.88 -4.44
CA GLU A 106 17.95 15.03 -5.11
C GLU A 106 18.40 13.57 -5.33
N SER A 107 19.56 13.20 -4.79
CA SER A 107 20.10 11.83 -4.90
C SER A 107 21.01 11.50 -3.72
N PHE A 108 21.21 10.20 -3.47
CA PHE A 108 22.15 9.75 -2.45
C PHE A 108 23.55 10.37 -2.64
N SER A 109 24.09 10.35 -3.87
CA SER A 109 25.41 10.91 -4.17
C SER A 109 25.49 12.43 -3.99
N ALA A 110 24.43 13.16 -4.32
CA ALA A 110 24.35 14.60 -4.12
C ALA A 110 24.30 14.96 -2.63
N CYS A 111 23.46 14.25 -1.86
CA CYS A 111 23.36 14.45 -0.42
C CYS A 111 24.65 14.04 0.31
N LEU A 112 25.27 12.94 -0.11
CA LEU A 112 26.58 12.52 0.40
C LEU A 112 27.65 13.59 0.17
N ALA A 113 27.61 14.31 -0.95
CA ALA A 113 28.53 15.42 -1.21
C ALA A 113 28.29 16.63 -0.29
N VAL A 114 27.05 16.85 0.17
CA VAL A 114 26.73 17.85 1.20
C VAL A 114 27.32 17.42 2.54
N ILE A 115 27.05 16.18 2.97
CA ILE A 115 27.55 15.59 4.23
C ILE A 115 29.08 15.66 4.29
N ARG A 116 29.78 15.25 3.23
CA ARG A 116 31.26 15.27 3.17
C ARG A 116 31.87 16.66 3.23
N LYS A 117 31.10 17.72 2.95
CA LYS A 117 31.52 19.12 3.12
C LYS A 117 31.21 19.67 4.52
N GLY A 118 30.65 18.85 5.41
CA GLY A 118 30.24 19.21 6.76
C GLY A 118 28.91 19.97 6.81
N GLY A 119 28.05 19.81 5.79
CA GLY A 119 26.70 20.40 5.77
C GLY A 119 25.61 19.37 6.04
N ASP A 120 24.44 19.85 6.41
CA ASP A 120 23.24 19.03 6.64
C ASP A 120 22.45 18.87 5.33
N PRO A 121 22.11 17.64 4.91
CA PRO A 121 21.31 17.40 3.72
C PRO A 121 19.80 17.53 4.00
N SER A 122 19.07 18.07 3.04
CA SER A 122 17.60 17.99 2.96
C SER A 122 17.24 17.15 1.73
N TYR A 123 17.15 15.83 1.88
CA TYR A 123 16.87 14.91 0.78
C TYR A 123 15.48 15.18 0.16
N VAL A 124 15.47 15.35 -1.17
CA VAL A 124 14.26 15.45 -1.99
C VAL A 124 14.26 14.24 -2.93
N GLY A 125 13.45 13.25 -2.59
CA GLY A 125 13.52 11.94 -3.20
C GLY A 125 12.70 11.75 -4.47
N ALA A 126 12.59 10.50 -4.88
CA ALA A 126 11.75 10.06 -6.00
C ALA A 126 10.26 10.36 -5.79
N THR A 127 9.83 10.42 -4.53
CA THR A 127 8.48 10.80 -4.10
C THR A 127 8.30 12.32 -3.93
N GLY A 128 9.32 13.11 -4.27
CA GLY A 128 9.34 14.55 -4.09
C GLY A 128 9.73 14.97 -2.66
N ARG A 129 9.44 16.22 -2.32
CA ARG A 129 9.81 16.80 -1.02
C ARG A 129 8.79 16.38 0.05
N ARG A 130 9.16 15.43 0.90
CA ARG A 130 8.33 14.88 1.99
C ARG A 130 9.08 14.89 3.33
N PRO A 131 9.26 16.06 3.96
CA PRO A 131 9.89 16.11 5.26
C PRO A 131 9.09 15.29 6.26
N LEU A 132 9.78 14.46 7.03
CA LEU A 132 9.18 13.73 8.13
C LEU A 132 9.01 14.67 9.32
N ASN A 133 7.91 14.50 10.05
CA ASN A 133 7.63 15.19 11.29
C ASN A 133 8.22 14.43 12.49
N GLU A 134 7.96 14.92 13.71
CA GLU A 134 8.43 14.30 14.94
C GLU A 134 7.84 12.90 15.21
N ALA A 135 6.70 12.56 14.57
CA ALA A 135 6.11 11.22 14.61
C ALA A 135 6.69 10.28 13.53
N GLY A 136 7.71 10.72 12.78
CA GLY A 136 8.37 9.91 11.77
C GLY A 136 7.56 9.72 10.48
N GLU A 137 6.61 10.61 10.18
CA GLU A 137 5.75 10.55 8.98
C GLU A 137 5.57 11.92 8.29
N PRO A 138 5.09 11.99 7.03
CA PRO A 138 4.79 13.27 6.39
C PRO A 138 3.53 13.94 6.96
N ASP A 139 3.58 15.26 7.22
CA ASP A 139 2.41 16.06 7.65
C ASP A 139 1.37 16.30 6.55
N THR A 140 1.80 16.13 5.30
CA THR A 140 0.99 16.39 4.11
C THR A 140 1.09 15.23 3.14
N GLY A 141 0.01 14.97 2.42
CA GLY A 141 -0.03 14.03 1.31
C GLY A 141 -0.52 14.70 0.04
N ASN A 142 0.11 14.40 -1.07
CA ASN A 142 -0.42 14.72 -2.39
C ASN A 142 -1.02 13.44 -2.97
N TYR A 143 -2.35 13.39 -3.04
CA TYR A 143 -3.11 12.24 -3.48
C TYR A 143 -3.46 12.37 -4.96
N GLN A 144 -3.18 11.31 -5.72
CA GLN A 144 -3.77 11.15 -7.04
C GLN A 144 -5.21 10.72 -6.88
N VAL A 145 -6.12 11.40 -7.58
CA VAL A 145 -7.50 10.95 -7.78
C VAL A 145 -7.56 10.33 -9.16
N GLU A 146 -7.65 9.03 -9.20
CA GLU A 146 -7.53 8.21 -10.40
C GLU A 146 -8.89 7.67 -10.81
N THR A 147 -9.04 7.26 -12.06
CA THR A 147 -10.31 6.74 -12.58
C THR A 147 -10.06 5.59 -13.53
N PHE A 148 -10.79 4.50 -13.34
CA PHE A 148 -10.79 3.38 -14.29
C PHE A 148 -11.45 3.79 -15.61
N GLY A 149 -10.78 3.52 -16.72
CA GLY A 149 -11.23 3.74 -18.08
C GLY A 149 -12.09 2.59 -18.63
N THR A 150 -12.39 2.66 -19.92
CA THR A 150 -13.24 1.70 -20.65
C THR A 150 -12.63 0.31 -20.77
N ASN A 151 -11.33 0.17 -20.52
CA ASN A 151 -10.57 -1.08 -20.55
C ASN A 151 -10.32 -1.67 -19.15
N ASP A 152 -11.03 -1.19 -18.12
CA ASP A 152 -10.84 -1.61 -16.73
C ASP A 152 -9.41 -1.43 -16.22
N ARG A 153 -8.70 -0.44 -16.76
CA ARG A 153 -7.40 0.03 -16.29
C ARG A 153 -7.47 1.49 -15.92
N ILE A 154 -6.52 1.97 -15.13
CA ILE A 154 -6.42 3.39 -14.80
C ILE A 154 -6.25 4.20 -16.09
N ASP A 155 -7.08 5.23 -16.25
CA ASP A 155 -7.00 6.19 -17.34
C ASP A 155 -6.11 7.37 -16.90
N PRO A 156 -4.84 7.42 -17.33
CA PRO A 156 -3.91 8.46 -16.89
C PRO A 156 -4.36 9.87 -17.33
N THR A 157 -5.22 9.98 -18.35
CA THR A 157 -5.73 11.27 -18.83
C THR A 157 -6.79 11.88 -17.91
N LYS A 158 -7.35 11.07 -16.99
CA LYS A 158 -8.36 11.49 -16.00
C LYS A 158 -7.80 11.68 -14.60
N ARG A 159 -6.49 11.53 -14.42
CA ARG A 159 -5.80 11.72 -13.15
C ARG A 159 -5.84 13.19 -12.73
N THR A 160 -6.24 13.44 -11.49
CA THR A 160 -6.14 14.77 -10.87
C THR A 160 -5.43 14.66 -9.53
N PHE A 161 -5.07 15.79 -8.92
CA PHE A 161 -4.34 15.81 -7.64
C PHE A 161 -5.14 16.54 -6.56
N ARG A 162 -4.99 16.06 -5.34
CA ARG A 162 -5.52 16.68 -4.13
C ARG A 162 -4.44 16.70 -3.06
N LYS A 163 -4.16 17.90 -2.55
CA LYS A 163 -3.31 18.05 -1.37
C LYS A 163 -4.17 17.84 -0.13
N GLY A 164 -3.75 16.93 0.73
CA GLY A 164 -4.26 16.75 2.07
C GLY A 164 -3.19 17.15 3.09
N SER A 165 -3.63 17.63 4.24
CA SER A 165 -2.75 18.01 5.35
C SER A 165 -3.47 17.79 6.66
N ARG A 166 -2.72 17.44 7.71
CA ARG A 166 -3.26 17.45 9.07
C ARG A 166 -2.65 18.60 9.88
N PRO A 167 -3.42 19.31 10.72
CA PRO A 167 -2.89 20.46 11.47
C PRO A 167 -1.92 20.09 12.61
N ASP A 168 -2.00 18.92 13.23
CA ASP A 168 -1.20 18.61 14.42
C ASP A 168 -0.91 17.10 14.59
N THR A 169 0.36 16.79 14.83
CA THR A 169 0.85 15.57 15.47
C THR A 169 0.50 15.61 16.95
N MET A 170 -0.07 14.53 17.48
CA MET A 170 -0.21 14.39 18.93
C MET A 170 1.16 14.02 19.51
N ALA A 171 1.53 14.65 20.62
CA ALA A 171 2.69 14.21 21.39
C ALA A 171 2.48 12.75 21.83
N VAL A 172 3.29 11.83 21.32
CA VAL A 172 3.31 10.44 21.77
C VAL A 172 4.09 10.37 23.07
N THR A 173 3.50 9.77 24.10
CA THR A 173 4.26 9.39 25.29
C THR A 173 5.07 8.14 24.95
N SER A 174 6.28 8.34 24.43
CA SER A 174 7.15 7.23 24.06
C SER A 174 7.79 6.60 25.31
N GLN A 175 7.92 5.26 25.31
CA GLN A 175 8.76 4.60 26.30
C GLN A 175 10.23 4.78 25.90
N PRO A 176 11.14 5.05 26.86
CA PRO A 176 12.56 5.15 26.54
C PRO A 176 13.09 3.79 26.13
N ILE A 177 13.59 3.69 24.90
CA ILE A 177 14.32 2.52 24.42
C ILE A 177 15.74 2.58 24.97
N THR A 178 16.12 1.57 25.75
CA THR A 178 17.41 1.51 26.44
C THR A 178 18.49 0.76 25.65
N ALA A 179 18.13 0.17 24.51
CA ALA A 179 19.09 -0.50 23.63
C ALA A 179 20.04 0.54 23.00
N ASN A 180 21.34 0.26 23.06
CA ASN A 180 22.38 1.07 22.45
C ASN A 180 23.35 0.15 21.70
N LEU A 181 23.03 -0.09 20.43
CA LEU A 181 23.83 -0.88 19.51
C LEU A 181 25.00 -0.01 19.01
N GLN A 182 26.22 -0.52 19.19
CA GLN A 182 27.41 0.09 18.59
C GLN A 182 27.51 -0.37 17.14
N GLY A 183 27.69 0.57 16.22
CA GLY A 183 27.90 0.25 14.82
C GLY A 183 29.27 -0.35 14.55
N ASP A 184 29.36 -1.23 13.55
CA ASP A 184 30.60 -1.86 13.08
C ASP A 184 31.11 -1.26 11.75
N GLY A 185 30.40 -0.24 11.27
CA GLY A 185 30.66 0.49 10.04
C GLY A 185 30.08 -0.18 8.81
N VAL A 186 29.26 -1.23 8.92
CA VAL A 186 28.59 -1.89 7.80
C VAL A 186 27.08 -1.84 8.01
N LEU A 187 26.40 -0.93 7.31
CA LEU A 187 24.95 -0.85 7.36
C LEU A 187 24.31 -2.14 6.81
N ARG A 188 23.58 -2.85 7.67
CA ARG A 188 22.79 -4.05 7.37
C ARG A 188 21.31 -3.72 7.36
N ILE A 189 20.68 -3.84 6.19
CA ILE A 189 19.25 -3.57 6.06
C ILE A 189 18.47 -4.89 5.99
N GLY A 190 17.48 -5.07 6.86
CA GLY A 190 16.50 -6.13 6.77
C GLY A 190 15.30 -5.70 5.92
N ALA A 191 15.01 -6.41 4.82
CA ALA A 191 13.87 -6.15 3.96
C ALA A 191 12.74 -7.15 4.24
N LEU A 192 11.67 -6.72 4.91
CA LEU A 192 10.51 -7.56 5.23
C LEU A 192 9.43 -7.43 4.12
N GLN A 193 9.66 -8.09 2.99
CA GLN A 193 8.92 -7.87 1.73
C GLN A 193 7.65 -8.74 1.61
N PRO A 194 6.62 -8.37 0.83
CA PRO A 194 5.37 -9.11 0.71
C PRO A 194 5.52 -10.23 -0.33
N LYS A 195 6.33 -11.25 -0.03
CA LYS A 195 6.59 -12.35 -0.99
C LYS A 195 5.35 -13.25 -1.12
N THR A 196 4.58 -13.35 -0.05
CA THR A 196 3.26 -13.97 0.00
C THR A 196 2.22 -13.02 0.61
N GLY A 197 0.99 -13.50 0.87
CA GLY A 197 -0.10 -12.70 1.41
C GLY A 197 -0.76 -11.75 0.39
N ARG A 198 -1.70 -10.95 0.89
CA ARG A 198 -2.56 -10.08 0.06
C ARG A 198 -1.79 -8.90 -0.56
N ALA A 199 -0.77 -8.41 0.12
CA ALA A 199 0.09 -7.31 -0.34
C ALA A 199 1.10 -7.73 -1.42
N LYS A 200 1.15 -9.01 -1.82
CA LYS A 200 2.06 -9.53 -2.84
C LYS A 200 1.96 -8.80 -4.18
N ILE A 201 0.80 -8.21 -4.49
CA ILE A 201 0.59 -7.40 -5.70
C ILE A 201 1.62 -6.28 -5.85
N TYR A 202 2.19 -5.78 -4.74
CA TYR A 202 3.18 -4.69 -4.75
C TYR A 202 4.63 -5.16 -4.89
N LEU A 203 4.90 -6.46 -4.69
CA LEU A 203 6.26 -6.99 -4.67
C LEU A 203 7.10 -6.60 -5.90
N PRO A 204 6.60 -6.68 -7.15
CA PRO A 204 7.41 -6.32 -8.32
C PRO A 204 7.93 -4.88 -8.27
N ALA A 205 7.05 -3.93 -7.94
CA ALA A 205 7.39 -2.51 -7.87
C ALA A 205 8.33 -2.20 -6.69
N VAL A 206 8.05 -2.78 -5.52
CA VAL A 206 8.89 -2.67 -4.32
C VAL A 206 10.30 -3.21 -4.58
N SER A 207 10.43 -4.39 -5.20
CA SER A 207 11.73 -4.96 -5.56
C SER A 207 12.49 -4.07 -6.54
N ALA A 208 11.83 -3.50 -7.55
CA ALA A 208 12.49 -2.62 -8.49
C ALA A 208 13.01 -1.32 -7.85
N GLY A 209 12.21 -0.71 -6.96
CA GLY A 209 12.63 0.48 -6.20
C GLY A 209 13.81 0.18 -5.27
N TRP A 210 13.75 -0.96 -4.59
CA TRP A 210 14.82 -1.47 -3.74
C TRP A 210 16.12 -1.69 -4.52
N GLU A 211 16.08 -2.45 -5.61
CA GLU A 211 17.24 -2.75 -6.46
C GLU A 211 17.90 -1.47 -7.00
N LEU A 212 17.10 -0.49 -7.42
CA LEU A 212 17.61 0.79 -7.90
C LEU A 212 18.34 1.56 -6.79
N ALA A 213 17.79 1.61 -5.58
CA ALA A 213 18.42 2.31 -4.46
C ALA A 213 19.76 1.68 -4.09
N LEU A 214 19.81 0.34 -4.02
CA LEU A 214 21.06 -0.40 -3.76
C LEU A 214 22.12 -0.09 -4.81
N ALA A 215 21.74 -0.10 -6.09
CA ALA A 215 22.66 0.17 -7.19
C ALA A 215 23.24 1.60 -7.12
N ASP A 216 22.41 2.58 -6.78
CA ASP A 216 22.84 3.98 -6.68
C ASP A 216 23.75 4.25 -5.48
N ILE A 217 23.45 3.62 -4.34
CA ILE A 217 24.28 3.71 -3.14
C ILE A 217 25.65 3.06 -3.40
N GLU A 218 25.66 1.86 -4.00
CA GLU A 218 26.91 1.18 -4.35
C GLU A 218 27.74 2.00 -5.35
N ALA A 219 27.10 2.59 -6.37
CA ALA A 219 27.76 3.46 -7.34
C ALA A 219 28.37 4.73 -6.72
N ALA A 220 27.86 5.18 -5.56
CA ALA A 220 28.39 6.31 -4.80
C ALA A 220 29.51 5.95 -3.81
N GLY A 221 29.88 4.66 -3.73
CA GLY A 221 30.92 4.14 -2.83
C GLY A 221 30.38 3.54 -1.53
N GLY A 222 29.08 3.21 -1.49
CA GLY A 222 28.44 2.59 -0.34
C GLY A 222 28.10 3.58 0.79
N VAL A 223 27.91 3.03 1.99
CA VAL A 223 27.56 3.74 3.23
C VAL A 223 28.74 3.65 4.19
N LEU A 224 29.14 4.77 4.78
CA LEU A 224 30.34 4.89 5.64
C LEU A 224 31.61 4.40 4.92
N GLY A 225 31.64 4.54 3.59
CA GLY A 225 32.73 4.09 2.73
C GLY A 225 32.82 2.57 2.54
N ARG A 226 31.76 1.81 2.87
CA ARG A 226 31.67 0.35 2.68
C ARG A 226 30.39 -0.02 1.94
N SER A 227 30.44 -1.10 1.16
CA SER A 227 29.23 -1.67 0.57
C SER A 227 28.26 -2.07 1.68
N LEU A 228 26.98 -1.74 1.52
CA LEU A 228 25.93 -2.15 2.44
C LEU A 228 25.67 -3.65 2.32
N GLU A 229 25.14 -4.23 3.39
CA GLU A 229 24.60 -5.58 3.39
C GLU A 229 23.08 -5.56 3.53
N TYR A 230 22.40 -6.57 2.99
CA TYR A 230 20.97 -6.72 3.21
C TYR A 230 20.55 -8.18 3.34
N ARG A 231 19.42 -8.39 4.02
CA ARG A 231 18.74 -9.68 4.16
C ARG A 231 17.28 -9.49 3.81
N THR A 232 16.68 -10.48 3.16
CA THR A 232 15.26 -10.39 2.78
C THR A 232 14.45 -11.48 3.48
N ALA A 233 13.32 -11.11 4.04
CA ALA A 233 12.36 -12.01 4.65
C ALA A 233 10.97 -11.80 4.03
N ASP A 234 10.08 -12.77 4.22
CA ASP A 234 8.68 -12.65 3.80
C ASP A 234 7.84 -12.04 4.92
N ALA A 235 7.08 -11.01 4.60
CA ALA A 235 6.09 -10.38 5.47
C ALA A 235 4.80 -11.19 5.58
N GLY A 236 4.49 -12.03 4.59
CA GLY A 236 3.26 -12.82 4.53
C GLY A 236 1.99 -11.99 4.72
N ASP A 237 1.10 -12.50 5.56
CA ASP A 237 -0.18 -11.88 5.88
C ASP A 237 -0.41 -11.89 7.39
N ALA A 238 -1.14 -10.92 7.92
CA ALA A 238 -1.47 -10.87 9.35
C ALA A 238 -2.33 -12.06 9.82
N SER A 239 -2.87 -12.86 8.89
CA SER A 239 -3.59 -14.11 9.18
C SER A 239 -2.68 -15.29 9.56
N ASP A 240 -1.35 -15.17 9.41
CA ASP A 240 -0.39 -16.18 9.85
C ASP A 240 0.86 -15.57 10.52
N ASP A 241 1.84 -16.40 10.89
CA ASP A 241 3.06 -16.00 11.60
C ASP A 241 4.28 -15.83 10.68
N THR A 242 4.09 -15.77 9.36
CA THR A 242 5.18 -15.62 8.38
C THR A 242 5.97 -14.34 8.61
N GLY A 243 5.29 -13.21 8.78
CA GLY A 243 5.93 -11.92 9.07
C GLY A 243 6.71 -11.93 10.39
N VAL A 244 6.17 -12.57 11.44
CA VAL A 244 6.83 -12.71 12.74
C VAL A 244 8.11 -13.55 12.62
N ARG A 245 8.07 -14.69 11.93
CA ARG A 245 9.27 -15.50 11.66
C ARG A 245 10.28 -14.74 10.81
N GLY A 246 9.81 -13.97 9.83
CA GLY A 246 10.64 -13.13 8.97
C GLY A 246 11.38 -12.07 9.78
N ALA A 247 10.68 -11.31 10.60
CA ALA A 247 11.28 -10.30 11.49
C ALA A 247 12.34 -10.93 12.42
N ARG A 248 12.03 -12.07 13.05
CA ARG A 248 12.99 -12.81 13.88
C ARG A 248 14.25 -13.24 13.14
N ALA A 249 14.11 -13.70 11.90
CA ALA A 249 15.26 -14.07 11.09
C ALA A 249 16.14 -12.85 10.78
N LEU A 250 15.53 -11.70 10.46
CA LEU A 250 16.27 -10.44 10.25
C LEU A 250 16.99 -9.98 11.52
N LEU A 251 16.33 -10.04 12.69
CA LEU A 251 16.95 -9.71 13.97
C LEU A 251 18.11 -10.66 14.29
N ALA A 252 17.96 -11.96 14.03
CA ALA A 252 19.03 -12.95 14.22
C ALA A 252 20.22 -12.74 13.27
N ASP A 253 19.97 -12.20 12.09
CA ASP A 253 21.01 -11.81 11.12
C ASP A 253 21.73 -10.50 11.50
N GLY A 254 21.32 -9.83 12.59
CA GLY A 254 21.97 -8.64 13.11
C GLY A 254 21.80 -7.42 12.21
N VAL A 255 20.60 -7.21 11.67
CA VAL A 255 20.29 -6.01 10.88
C VAL A 255 20.23 -4.77 11.77
N ASP A 256 20.62 -3.62 11.22
CA ASP A 256 20.65 -2.34 11.91
C ASP A 256 19.33 -1.58 11.78
N VAL A 257 18.55 -1.92 10.76
CA VAL A 257 17.29 -1.28 10.40
C VAL A 257 16.43 -2.28 9.62
N VAL A 258 15.13 -2.26 9.88
CA VAL A 258 14.16 -3.01 9.09
C VAL A 258 13.43 -2.04 8.17
N ILE A 259 13.55 -2.24 6.87
CA ILE A 259 12.68 -1.59 5.90
C ILE A 259 11.53 -2.56 5.61
N ALA A 260 10.30 -2.08 5.81
CA ALA A 260 9.00 -2.78 5.84
C ALA A 260 8.50 -3.18 7.24
N SER A 261 7.26 -3.66 7.47
CA SER A 261 6.38 -4.48 6.63
C SER A 261 5.42 -3.69 5.72
N ASN A 262 4.98 -4.37 4.65
CA ASN A 262 4.07 -3.91 3.61
C ASN A 262 2.60 -3.81 4.03
N SER A 263 2.23 -4.39 5.17
CA SER A 263 0.89 -4.31 5.73
C SER A 263 0.94 -3.71 7.12
N SER A 264 0.09 -2.72 7.39
CA SER A 264 -0.01 -2.10 8.72
C SER A 264 -0.33 -3.15 9.79
N ALA A 265 -1.14 -4.16 9.47
CA ALA A 265 -1.49 -5.23 10.38
C ALA A 265 -0.30 -6.15 10.70
N VAL A 266 0.56 -6.45 9.72
CA VAL A 266 1.79 -7.23 9.95
C VAL A 266 2.80 -6.41 10.75
N THR A 267 2.96 -5.11 10.48
CA THR A 267 3.83 -4.24 11.27
C THR A 267 3.44 -4.24 12.74
N LEU A 268 2.14 -4.16 13.05
CA LEU A 268 1.65 -4.23 14.43
C LEU A 268 1.94 -5.57 15.12
N GLN A 269 2.19 -6.66 14.38
CA GLN A 269 2.59 -7.94 14.96
C GLN A 269 4.08 -8.02 15.31
N VAL A 270 4.92 -7.19 14.70
CA VAL A 270 6.38 -7.30 14.79
C VAL A 270 7.06 -6.07 15.40
N ILE A 271 6.37 -4.92 15.44
CA ILE A 271 6.93 -3.63 15.84
C ILE A 271 7.55 -3.69 17.24
N ASP A 272 6.84 -4.23 18.23
CA ASP A 272 7.33 -4.34 19.60
C ASP A 272 8.65 -5.12 19.70
N GLU A 273 8.78 -6.24 18.97
CA GLU A 273 9.98 -7.08 19.00
C GLU A 273 11.19 -6.35 18.39
N ILE A 274 10.97 -5.63 17.28
CA ILE A 274 12.02 -4.92 16.56
C ILE A 274 12.47 -3.65 17.33
N VAL A 275 11.52 -2.83 17.80
CA VAL A 275 11.86 -1.59 18.52
C VAL A 275 12.45 -1.87 19.89
N THR A 276 12.02 -2.94 20.58
CA THR A 276 12.66 -3.39 21.84
C THR A 276 14.13 -3.78 21.63
N ALA A 277 14.48 -4.29 20.44
CA ALA A 277 15.87 -4.55 20.07
C ALA A 277 16.69 -3.28 19.75
N GLY A 278 16.06 -2.10 19.75
CA GLY A 278 16.69 -0.83 19.41
C GLY A 278 16.89 -0.62 17.91
N ILE A 279 16.17 -1.38 17.08
CA ILE A 279 16.28 -1.34 15.63
C ILE A 279 15.12 -0.51 15.06
N PRO A 280 15.38 0.55 14.28
CA PRO A 280 14.33 1.31 13.61
C PRO A 280 13.62 0.49 12.53
N ILE A 281 12.34 0.82 12.35
CA ILE A 281 11.50 0.36 11.26
C ILE A 281 11.21 1.54 10.33
N PHE A 282 11.47 1.40 9.04
CA PHE A 282 11.03 2.36 8.03
C PHE A 282 10.08 1.69 7.05
N SER A 283 8.80 2.06 7.06
CA SER A 283 7.80 1.51 6.15
C SER A 283 7.59 2.37 4.89
N PRO A 284 7.68 1.80 3.69
CA PRO A 284 7.27 2.47 2.46
C PRO A 284 5.79 2.25 2.08
N LEU A 285 5.01 1.52 2.89
CA LEU A 285 3.65 1.06 2.52
C LEU A 285 2.59 1.21 3.63
N ASN A 286 2.98 1.43 4.88
CA ASN A 286 2.02 1.45 5.98
C ASN A 286 1.31 2.80 6.11
N THR A 287 -0.01 2.78 6.04
CA THR A 287 -0.84 3.99 6.11
C THR A 287 -1.75 4.03 7.32
N ALA A 288 -1.91 2.93 8.08
CA ALA A 288 -2.91 2.87 9.15
C ALA A 288 -2.71 3.99 10.20
N PRO A 289 -3.79 4.64 10.67
CA PRO A 289 -3.71 5.74 11.63
C PRO A 289 -3.08 5.37 12.98
N VAL A 290 -3.28 4.13 13.43
CA VAL A 290 -2.78 3.64 14.73
C VAL A 290 -1.25 3.69 14.81
N LEU A 291 -0.56 3.62 13.67
CA LEU A 291 0.90 3.68 13.61
C LEU A 291 1.46 5.09 13.85
N THR A 292 0.68 6.16 13.62
CA THR A 292 1.12 7.56 13.88
C THR A 292 1.49 7.78 15.35
N ASN A 293 0.77 7.14 16.27
CA ASN A 293 0.95 7.34 17.71
C ASN A 293 1.34 6.05 18.44
N TYR A 294 1.93 5.10 17.73
CA TYR A 294 2.36 3.85 18.34
C TYR A 294 3.47 4.14 19.37
N PRO A 295 3.53 3.44 20.52
CA PRO A 295 4.57 3.67 21.52
C PRO A 295 5.91 3.04 21.11
N ASP A 296 6.43 3.40 19.93
CA ASP A 296 7.62 2.78 19.29
C ASP A 296 8.96 3.35 19.76
N GLY A 297 8.98 4.31 20.70
CA GLY A 297 10.22 4.90 21.20
C GLY A 297 10.90 5.89 20.24
N GLY A 298 10.22 6.33 19.19
CA GLY A 298 10.80 7.14 18.12
C GLY A 298 11.60 6.32 17.11
N LEU A 299 11.25 5.04 16.95
CA LEU A 299 11.93 4.10 16.05
C LEU A 299 11.06 3.64 14.88
N TYR A 300 9.81 4.06 14.79
CA TYR A 300 8.99 3.80 13.62
C TYR A 300 8.90 5.02 12.71
N PHE A 301 9.11 4.80 11.41
CA PHE A 301 9.06 5.82 10.38
C PHE A 301 8.28 5.33 9.17
N ARG A 302 7.67 6.26 8.43
CA ARG A 302 7.09 6.00 7.11
C ARG A 302 7.21 7.22 6.22
N ASN A 303 7.36 7.03 4.92
CA ASN A 303 7.34 8.14 3.94
C ASN A 303 6.02 8.23 3.16
N LEU A 304 5.07 7.35 3.46
CA LEU A 304 3.67 7.53 3.09
C LEU A 304 2.93 8.33 4.14
N PRO A 305 2.02 9.24 3.73
CA PRO A 305 1.16 9.93 4.66
C PRO A 305 0.15 8.97 5.30
N SER A 306 -0.24 9.27 6.53
CA SER A 306 -1.27 8.54 7.26
C SER A 306 -2.61 8.53 6.52
N ASP A 307 -3.36 7.43 6.65
CA ASP A 307 -4.74 7.28 6.19
C ASP A 307 -5.68 8.32 6.81
N LEU A 308 -5.27 8.96 7.91
CA LEU A 308 -5.96 10.13 8.44
C LEU A 308 -6.14 11.23 7.38
N ILE A 309 -5.14 11.40 6.52
CA ILE A 309 -5.12 12.39 5.45
C ILE A 309 -5.83 11.85 4.21
N GLN A 310 -5.64 10.56 3.86
CA GLN A 310 -6.29 9.95 2.70
C GLN A 310 -7.80 9.88 2.87
N ALA A 311 -8.29 9.41 4.02
CA ALA A 311 -9.71 9.30 4.32
C ALA A 311 -10.41 10.66 4.23
N ASP A 312 -9.79 11.70 4.79
CA ASP A 312 -10.34 13.06 4.71
C ASP A 312 -10.37 13.58 3.27
N THR A 313 -9.28 13.38 2.53
CA THR A 313 -9.19 13.75 1.11
C THR A 313 -10.25 13.03 0.28
N LEU A 314 -10.41 11.71 0.49
CA LEU A 314 -11.38 10.89 -0.22
C LEU A 314 -12.82 11.31 0.13
N ALA A 315 -13.10 11.61 1.39
CA ALA A 315 -14.42 12.09 1.81
C ALA A 315 -14.79 13.42 1.13
N HIS A 316 -13.84 14.35 1.00
CA HIS A 316 -14.03 15.59 0.23
C HIS A 316 -14.30 15.30 -1.26
N VAL A 317 -13.51 14.42 -1.88
CA VAL A 317 -13.74 14.00 -3.29
C VAL A 317 -15.15 13.43 -3.48
N ILE A 318 -15.63 12.62 -2.53
CA ILE A 318 -16.97 12.03 -2.55
C ILE A 318 -18.05 13.12 -2.41
N ALA A 319 -17.91 14.03 -1.45
CA ALA A 319 -18.87 15.10 -1.20
C ALA A 319 -18.93 16.12 -2.36
N GLU A 320 -17.78 16.53 -2.91
CA GLU A 320 -17.66 17.44 -4.06
C GLU A 320 -18.34 16.88 -5.32
N ARG A 321 -18.40 15.55 -5.44
CA ARG A 321 -19.10 14.86 -6.53
C ARG A 321 -20.61 14.73 -6.32
N GLY A 322 -21.13 15.31 -5.24
CA GLY A 322 -22.56 15.42 -4.98
C GLY A 322 -23.18 14.27 -4.20
N ASN A 323 -22.38 13.31 -3.72
CA ASN A 323 -22.89 12.19 -2.92
C ASN A 323 -23.27 12.65 -1.52
N ARG A 324 -24.44 12.20 -1.04
CA ARG A 324 -24.99 12.57 0.28
C ARG A 324 -25.16 11.37 1.19
N THR A 325 -25.22 10.16 0.63
CA THR A 325 -25.27 8.91 1.38
C THR A 325 -24.16 7.96 0.92
N VAL A 326 -23.47 7.33 1.86
CA VAL A 326 -22.33 6.46 1.58
C VAL A 326 -22.48 5.14 2.33
N SER A 327 -22.05 4.03 1.73
CA SER A 327 -21.75 2.79 2.45
C SER A 327 -20.28 2.45 2.30
N ILE A 328 -19.66 1.95 3.37
CA ILE A 328 -18.26 1.54 3.39
C ILE A 328 -18.21 0.02 3.42
N VAL A 329 -17.39 -0.60 2.56
CA VAL A 329 -17.00 -1.99 2.63
C VAL A 329 -15.49 -2.03 2.88
N ALA A 330 -15.06 -2.56 4.01
CA ALA A 330 -13.67 -2.50 4.43
C ALA A 330 -13.16 -3.84 4.95
N LEU A 331 -11.87 -4.11 4.72
CA LEU A 331 -11.19 -5.25 5.31
C LEU A 331 -11.18 -5.12 6.84
N ASP A 332 -11.47 -6.20 7.56
CA ASP A 332 -11.43 -6.24 9.01
C ASP A 332 -10.00 -6.40 9.54
N ASP A 333 -9.18 -5.37 9.35
CA ASP A 333 -7.84 -5.25 9.93
C ASP A 333 -7.52 -3.79 10.32
N ALA A 334 -6.33 -3.52 10.85
CA ALA A 334 -5.96 -2.18 11.29
C ALA A 334 -5.98 -1.13 10.16
N TYR A 335 -5.76 -1.54 8.90
CA TYR A 335 -5.82 -0.67 7.73
C TYR A 335 -7.28 -0.33 7.41
N GLY A 336 -8.12 -1.34 7.18
CA GLY A 336 -9.50 -1.13 6.79
C GLY A 336 -10.35 -0.46 7.89
N ASN A 337 -10.18 -0.87 9.15
CA ASN A 337 -10.88 -0.28 10.28
C ASN A 337 -10.48 1.19 10.50
N GLY A 338 -9.18 1.49 10.48
CA GLY A 338 -8.68 2.85 10.67
C GLY A 338 -9.15 3.83 9.60
N LEU A 339 -9.12 3.41 8.32
CA LEU A 339 -9.69 4.18 7.21
C LEU A 339 -11.20 4.38 7.34
N ALA A 340 -11.94 3.32 7.63
CA ALA A 340 -13.40 3.38 7.75
C ALA A 340 -13.84 4.32 8.89
N GLU A 341 -13.17 4.24 10.04
CA GLU A 341 -13.41 5.14 11.18
C GLU A 341 -13.12 6.60 10.85
N GLN A 342 -12.01 6.87 10.16
CA GLN A 342 -11.70 8.25 9.76
C GLN A 342 -12.66 8.77 8.70
N LEU A 343 -13.01 7.95 7.70
CA LEU A 343 -14.02 8.30 6.69
C LEU A 343 -15.35 8.67 7.35
N ALA A 344 -15.80 7.90 8.34
CA ALA A 344 -17.01 8.21 9.08
C ALA A 344 -16.96 9.60 9.74
N LYS A 345 -15.84 9.96 10.38
CA LYS A 345 -15.63 11.29 10.99
C LYS A 345 -15.62 12.42 9.97
N SER A 346 -14.92 12.22 8.84
CA SER A 346 -14.89 13.22 7.76
C SER A 346 -16.27 13.37 7.10
N PHE A 347 -17.03 12.30 6.91
CA PHE A 347 -18.39 12.36 6.39
C PHE A 347 -19.34 13.14 7.30
N GLU A 348 -19.26 12.94 8.62
CA GLU A 348 -20.04 13.72 9.60
C GLU A 348 -19.75 15.23 9.44
N THR A 349 -18.47 15.60 9.34
CA THR A 349 -18.03 16.99 9.17
C THR A 349 -18.53 17.60 7.84
N LEU A 350 -18.62 16.78 6.79
CA LEU A 350 -19.04 17.19 5.45
C LEU A 350 -20.56 17.12 5.22
N GLY A 351 -21.33 16.67 6.22
CA GLY A 351 -22.77 16.47 6.09
C GLY A 351 -23.14 15.34 5.12
N VAL A 352 -22.28 14.33 4.98
CA VAL A 352 -22.54 13.09 4.24
C VAL A 352 -22.99 12.02 5.24
N THR A 353 -24.11 11.37 4.96
CA THR A 353 -24.67 10.34 5.85
C THR A 353 -24.07 8.98 5.55
N LEU A 354 -23.43 8.37 6.55
CA LEU A 354 -22.98 6.98 6.48
C LEU A 354 -24.14 6.02 6.75
N LEU A 355 -24.48 5.16 5.80
CA LEU A 355 -25.59 4.21 5.88
C LEU A 355 -25.18 2.87 6.47
N THR A 356 -24.08 2.29 5.97
CA THR A 356 -23.51 1.05 6.51
C THR A 356 -21.99 1.08 6.50
N THR A 357 -21.40 0.36 7.45
CA THR A 357 -20.01 -0.06 7.41
C THR A 357 -20.00 -1.58 7.49
N ASP A 358 -19.63 -2.22 6.39
CA ASP A 358 -19.59 -3.66 6.23
C ASP A 358 -18.14 -4.12 6.25
N LEU A 359 -17.70 -4.62 7.40
CA LEU A 359 -16.40 -5.25 7.56
C LEU A 359 -16.41 -6.68 6.99
N TYR A 360 -15.32 -7.09 6.37
CA TYR A 360 -15.15 -8.45 5.86
C TYR A 360 -13.81 -9.06 6.29
N ASP A 361 -13.84 -10.36 6.59
CA ASP A 361 -12.66 -11.15 6.92
C ASP A 361 -11.79 -11.38 5.67
N GLY A 362 -10.46 -11.38 5.81
CA GLY A 362 -9.52 -11.53 4.69
C GLY A 362 -9.68 -12.84 3.90
N ALA A 363 -10.23 -13.90 4.49
CA ALA A 363 -10.54 -15.15 3.79
C ALA A 363 -11.87 -15.11 3.01
N THR A 364 -12.56 -13.97 2.98
CA THR A 364 -13.84 -13.82 2.26
C THR A 364 -13.66 -14.03 0.76
N THR A 365 -14.34 -15.06 0.25
CA THR A 365 -14.40 -15.39 -1.17
C THR A 365 -15.75 -15.05 -1.81
N ASN A 366 -16.80 -14.92 -0.99
CA ASN A 366 -18.16 -14.63 -1.45
C ASN A 366 -18.66 -13.30 -0.89
N PHE A 367 -18.68 -12.27 -1.75
CA PHE A 367 -19.12 -10.92 -1.40
C PHE A 367 -20.61 -10.64 -1.66
N PHE A 368 -21.38 -11.60 -2.20
CA PHE A 368 -22.82 -11.39 -2.47
C PHE A 368 -23.67 -11.03 -1.23
N PRO A 369 -23.41 -11.58 -0.02
CA PRO A 369 -24.13 -11.15 1.18
C PRO A 369 -23.87 -9.67 1.53
N ILE A 370 -22.64 -9.19 1.40
CA ILE A 370 -22.27 -7.78 1.59
C ILE A 370 -22.95 -6.93 0.51
N ALA A 371 -22.83 -7.33 -0.77
CA ALA A 371 -23.45 -6.62 -1.88
C ALA A 371 -24.96 -6.46 -1.68
N ARG A 372 -25.67 -7.49 -1.20
CA ARG A 372 -27.10 -7.41 -0.89
C ARG A 372 -27.42 -6.41 0.23
N ARG A 373 -26.60 -6.32 1.27
CA ARG A 373 -26.80 -5.33 2.35
C ARG A 373 -26.59 -3.91 1.83
N VAL A 374 -25.54 -3.68 1.03
CA VAL A 374 -25.29 -2.39 0.37
C VAL A 374 -26.42 -2.02 -0.59
N THR A 375 -26.91 -2.97 -1.40
CA THR A 375 -28.09 -2.76 -2.25
C THR A 375 -29.34 -2.40 -1.44
N ALA A 376 -29.56 -3.03 -0.29
CA ALA A 376 -30.71 -2.74 0.57
C ALA A 376 -30.61 -1.37 1.27
N ALA A 377 -29.38 -0.90 1.55
CA ALA A 377 -29.12 0.43 2.09
C ALA A 377 -29.31 1.53 1.03
N ASP A 378 -29.07 1.22 -0.24
CA ASP A 378 -29.21 2.12 -1.40
C ASP A 378 -28.43 3.46 -1.26
N PRO A 379 -27.10 3.44 -1.02
CA PRO A 379 -26.30 4.65 -0.94
C PRO A 379 -26.12 5.33 -2.32
N ASP A 380 -25.79 6.61 -2.33
CA ASP A 380 -25.32 7.33 -3.53
C ASP A 380 -23.96 6.79 -3.98
N ALA A 381 -23.08 6.54 -3.02
CA ALA A 381 -21.71 6.08 -3.24
C ALA A 381 -21.30 4.92 -2.33
N ILE A 382 -20.36 4.12 -2.81
CA ILE A 382 -19.77 2.99 -2.09
C ILE A 382 -18.27 3.25 -1.98
N VAL A 383 -17.71 3.12 -0.77
CA VAL A 383 -16.25 3.11 -0.57
C VAL A 383 -15.80 1.67 -0.35
N LEU A 384 -14.77 1.23 -1.08
CA LEU A 384 -14.18 -0.09 -0.95
C LEU A 384 -12.73 0.05 -0.48
N VAL A 385 -12.45 -0.44 0.74
CA VAL A 385 -11.11 -0.50 1.34
C VAL A 385 -10.67 -1.96 1.39
N SER A 386 -9.68 -2.33 0.60
CA SER A 386 -9.34 -3.73 0.31
C SER A 386 -7.95 -3.86 -0.30
N PHE A 387 -7.46 -5.08 -0.48
CA PHE A 387 -6.36 -5.40 -1.39
C PHE A 387 -6.89 -6.22 -2.57
N SER A 388 -6.24 -7.34 -2.90
CA SER A 388 -6.57 -8.24 -4.01
C SER A 388 -8.03 -8.73 -4.02
N GLU A 389 -8.66 -8.83 -2.85
CA GLU A 389 -10.07 -9.18 -2.65
C GLU A 389 -11.05 -8.24 -3.36
N ALA A 390 -10.61 -7.01 -3.66
CA ALA A 390 -11.41 -5.97 -4.29
C ALA A 390 -11.99 -6.46 -5.62
N SER A 391 -11.21 -7.23 -6.38
CA SER A 391 -11.64 -7.87 -7.63
C SER A 391 -12.93 -8.69 -7.45
N ARG A 392 -13.00 -9.55 -6.43
CA ARG A 392 -14.20 -10.36 -6.11
C ARG A 392 -15.34 -9.51 -5.57
N ALA A 393 -15.05 -8.51 -4.74
CA ALA A 393 -16.06 -7.58 -4.24
C ALA A 393 -16.72 -6.77 -5.38
N LEU A 394 -15.91 -6.21 -6.28
CA LEU A 394 -16.36 -5.48 -7.46
C LEU A 394 -17.19 -6.36 -8.40
N ARG A 395 -16.82 -7.64 -8.58
CA ARG A 395 -17.64 -8.60 -9.33
C ARG A 395 -19.01 -8.80 -8.70
N ALA A 396 -19.06 -8.99 -7.37
CA ALA A 396 -20.32 -9.11 -6.66
C ALA A 396 -21.16 -7.82 -6.78
N PHE A 397 -20.54 -6.64 -6.73
CA PHE A 397 -21.22 -5.35 -6.93
C PHE A 397 -21.80 -5.20 -8.33
N VAL A 398 -21.03 -5.52 -9.37
CA VAL A 398 -21.47 -5.48 -10.77
C VAL A 398 -22.67 -6.42 -10.98
N VAL A 399 -22.59 -7.66 -10.50
CA VAL A 399 -23.68 -8.64 -10.62
C VAL A 399 -24.91 -8.21 -9.81
N SER A 400 -24.72 -7.54 -8.67
CA SER A 400 -25.80 -7.03 -7.82
C SER A 400 -26.36 -5.68 -8.30
N GLY A 401 -25.89 -5.16 -9.44
CA GLY A 401 -26.39 -3.92 -10.03
C GLY A 401 -25.93 -2.62 -9.34
N ILE A 402 -24.91 -2.70 -8.47
CA ILE A 402 -24.34 -1.57 -7.72
C ILE A 402 -22.87 -1.30 -8.07
N GLY A 403 -22.36 -1.89 -9.16
CA GLY A 403 -21.00 -1.66 -9.64
C GLY A 403 -20.78 -0.25 -10.24
N PRO A 404 -19.54 0.08 -10.63
CA PRO A 404 -19.14 1.43 -11.07
C PRO A 404 -19.95 2.05 -12.21
N ARG A 405 -20.53 1.22 -13.08
CA ARG A 405 -21.43 1.65 -14.16
C ARG A 405 -22.82 2.12 -13.68
N ARG A 406 -23.16 1.89 -12.41
CA ARG A 406 -24.50 2.08 -11.84
C ARG A 406 -24.50 2.97 -10.60
N LYS A 407 -23.46 2.89 -9.78
CA LYS A 407 -23.24 3.71 -8.58
C LYS A 407 -21.81 4.26 -8.61
N GLN A 408 -21.56 5.39 -7.93
CA GLN A 408 -20.20 5.87 -7.78
C GLN A 408 -19.48 4.96 -6.77
N VAL A 409 -18.46 4.25 -7.25
CA VAL A 409 -17.61 3.39 -6.40
C VAL A 409 -16.27 4.08 -6.25
N PHE A 410 -15.85 4.23 -5.00
CA PHE A 410 -14.62 4.86 -4.58
C PHE A 410 -13.69 3.84 -3.94
N GLY A 411 -12.39 3.96 -4.23
CA GLY A 411 -11.35 3.10 -3.69
C GLY A 411 -10.21 3.88 -3.03
N THR A 412 -9.35 3.14 -2.35
CA THR A 412 -8.05 3.59 -1.81
C THR A 412 -6.91 3.02 -2.66
N ASP A 413 -5.66 3.28 -2.28
CA ASP A 413 -4.42 2.71 -2.84
C ASP A 413 -4.44 1.17 -2.94
N GLY A 414 -5.05 0.50 -1.95
CA GLY A 414 -5.29 -0.93 -1.95
C GLY A 414 -6.11 -1.47 -3.13
N THR A 415 -6.92 -0.60 -3.75
CA THR A 415 -7.97 -0.99 -4.70
C THR A 415 -7.91 -0.25 -6.05
N THR A 416 -7.06 0.76 -6.17
CA THR A 416 -7.01 1.69 -7.31
C THR A 416 -5.70 1.53 -8.07
N ASN A 417 -5.53 0.38 -8.72
CA ASN A 417 -4.37 0.05 -9.55
C ASN A 417 -4.76 -0.90 -10.69
N ASN A 418 -3.89 -1.03 -11.71
CA ASN A 418 -4.19 -1.86 -12.88
C ASN A 418 -4.26 -3.35 -12.54
N THR A 419 -3.49 -3.80 -11.56
CA THR A 419 -3.49 -5.18 -11.06
C THR A 419 -4.89 -5.59 -10.58
N ILE A 420 -5.65 -4.72 -9.92
CA ILE A 420 -7.05 -5.00 -9.56
C ILE A 420 -7.91 -5.19 -10.81
N GLY A 421 -7.71 -4.37 -11.84
CA GLY A 421 -8.37 -4.54 -13.14
C GLY A 421 -8.06 -5.88 -13.80
N GLU A 422 -6.80 -6.32 -13.76
CA GLU A 422 -6.38 -7.62 -14.30
C GLU A 422 -6.97 -8.80 -13.53
N LEU A 423 -6.95 -8.74 -12.19
CA LEU A 423 -7.58 -9.75 -11.33
C LEU A 423 -9.08 -9.80 -11.57
N PHE A 424 -9.69 -8.63 -11.69
CA PHE A 424 -11.09 -8.49 -12.07
C PHE A 424 -11.32 -9.20 -13.39
N ASP A 425 -10.65 -8.88 -14.50
CA ASP A 425 -10.84 -9.55 -15.79
C ASP A 425 -10.65 -11.07 -15.72
N ALA A 426 -9.64 -11.52 -14.97
CA ALA A 426 -9.31 -12.93 -14.79
C ALA A 426 -10.33 -13.72 -13.96
N GLY A 427 -11.23 -13.06 -13.22
CA GLY A 427 -12.19 -13.75 -12.36
C GLY A 427 -11.60 -14.26 -11.06
N ARG A 428 -10.56 -13.59 -10.56
CA ARG A 428 -9.79 -14.00 -9.38
C ARG A 428 -10.20 -13.23 -8.12
#